data_AF-A0A194XP84-F1
#
_entry.id   AF-A0A194XP84-F1
#
_cell.length_a   1.000
_cell.length_b   1.000
_cell.length_c   1.000
_cell.angle_alpha   90.00
_cell.angle_beta   90.00
_cell.angle_gamma   90.00
#
_symmetry.space_group_name_H-M   'P 1'
#
loop_
_entity.id
_entity.type
_entity.pdbx_description
1 polymer ?
#
loop_
_entity_poly.entity_id
_entity_poly.type
_entity_poly.pdbx_seq_one_letter_code
_entity_poly.pdbx_strand_id
1 'polypeptide(L)'
;MSSKEYHPLALGDHRDDESEDSLPPTYLSDFRKRRTSSALQWGLYVFGLVLTVAVTAFVSTAIAQQHLIRTAPGDGLDSNMPTEVRIISKTPPDQMEKIWDTLITREQGLVWIDNPEEHGFPPGLPNGPGGQRNVYGLSYAHQLHCLMMIRNEYHALQRNESKQILGPDGEASLDTMTKRRIHHIEHCFDYLRQSVECVSDMTIEWADPEPDELGNLYHINGYGVLHQCRKRESVINFSAARRPPLVAHPEEGGIDGQ
;
A
#
# COMPACT_ATOMS: atom_id res chain seq x y z
N MET A 1 -17.23 99.12 -60.53
CA MET A 1 -18.68 98.91 -60.34
C MET A 1 -19.32 98.71 -61.69
N SER A 2 -19.77 97.49 -62.01
CA SER A 2 -21.05 97.24 -62.68
C SER A 2 -21.21 95.73 -62.84
N SER A 3 -22.29 95.20 -62.27
CA SER A 3 -22.68 93.80 -62.29
C SER A 3 -23.13 93.35 -63.68
N LYS A 4 -23.00 92.04 -63.94
CA LYS A 4 -23.80 91.34 -64.95
C LYS A 4 -24.34 90.04 -64.35
N GLU A 5 -25.55 90.13 -63.82
CA GLU A 5 -26.63 89.14 -63.98
C GLU A 5 -27.22 89.33 -65.40
N TYR A 6 -27.86 88.41 -66.13
CA TYR A 6 -28.38 87.05 -65.95
C TYR A 6 -28.77 86.50 -67.36
N HIS A 7 -28.87 85.18 -67.56
CA HIS A 7 -29.95 84.43 -68.27
C HIS A 7 -29.52 83.00 -68.72
N PRO A 8 -30.47 82.04 -68.81
CA PRO A 8 -30.32 80.69 -68.28
C PRO A 8 -30.28 79.60 -69.36
N LEU A 9 -29.92 78.36 -68.98
CA LEU A 9 -30.20 77.17 -69.78
C LEU A 9 -30.82 76.05 -68.93
N ALA A 10 -32.07 75.74 -69.31
CA ALA A 10 -32.94 74.58 -69.14
C ALA A 10 -32.76 73.59 -67.96
N LEU A 11 -33.91 73.35 -67.31
CA LEU A 11 -34.21 72.21 -66.43
C LEU A 11 -33.90 70.86 -67.09
N GLY A 12 -33.13 70.03 -66.39
CA GLY A 12 -33.12 68.58 -66.52
C GLY A 12 -33.45 67.96 -65.16
N ASP A 13 -34.65 67.40 -65.04
CA ASP A 13 -35.19 66.63 -63.93
C ASP A 13 -34.38 65.34 -63.73
N HIS A 14 -33.86 65.08 -62.53
CA HIS A 14 -33.72 63.72 -62.02
C HIS A 14 -33.58 63.68 -60.49
N ARG A 15 -34.54 62.96 -59.89
CA ARG A 15 -34.76 62.68 -58.47
C ARG A 15 -33.67 61.79 -57.85
N ASP A 16 -33.35 62.15 -56.61
CA ASP A 16 -33.01 61.38 -55.40
C ASP A 16 -32.68 59.88 -55.54
N ASP A 17 -31.54 59.46 -54.97
CA ASP A 17 -31.54 58.34 -54.00
C ASP A 17 -30.28 58.34 -53.11
N GLU A 18 -30.49 58.23 -51.80
CA GLU A 18 -29.45 58.02 -50.79
C GLU A 18 -28.84 56.62 -50.96
N SER A 19 -27.54 56.52 -51.20
CA SER A 19 -26.83 55.22 -51.08
C SER A 19 -26.21 55.11 -49.69
N GLU A 20 -26.82 54.30 -48.83
CA GLU A 20 -26.19 53.70 -47.65
C GLU A 20 -24.84 53.09 -48.02
N ASP A 21 -23.79 53.57 -47.34
CA ASP A 21 -22.40 53.18 -47.52
C ASP A 21 -22.19 51.74 -47.02
N SER A 22 -22.43 50.75 -47.88
CA SER A 22 -22.19 49.33 -47.57
C SER A 22 -20.69 49.00 -47.70
N LEU A 23 -20.01 48.83 -46.57
CA LEU A 23 -18.64 48.31 -46.49
C LEU A 23 -18.50 46.95 -47.22
N PRO A 24 -17.40 46.71 -47.97
CA PRO A 24 -17.28 45.54 -48.85
C PRO A 24 -17.14 44.21 -48.09
N PRO A 25 -17.78 43.12 -48.58
CA PRO A 25 -17.86 41.81 -47.91
C PRO A 25 -16.51 41.08 -47.75
N THR A 26 -15.48 41.51 -48.48
CA THR A 26 -14.12 40.97 -48.40
C THR A 26 -13.47 41.26 -47.05
N TYR A 27 -13.75 42.43 -46.45
CA TYR A 27 -13.14 42.87 -45.20
C TYR A 27 -13.55 41.97 -44.01
N LEU A 28 -14.83 41.60 -43.93
CA LEU A 28 -15.34 40.72 -42.87
C LEU A 28 -14.81 39.29 -42.98
N SER A 29 -14.62 38.78 -44.21
CA SER A 29 -14.11 37.43 -44.44
C SER A 29 -12.64 37.27 -44.07
N ASP A 30 -11.80 38.27 -44.37
CA ASP A 30 -10.38 38.29 -44.00
C ASP A 30 -10.18 38.50 -42.50
N PHE A 31 -11.01 39.34 -41.85
CA PHE A 31 -11.03 39.46 -40.40
C PHE A 31 -11.41 38.15 -39.72
N ARG A 32 -12.41 37.43 -40.23
CA ARG A 32 -12.83 36.12 -39.70
C ARG A 32 -11.73 35.08 -39.84
N LYS A 33 -11.07 35.00 -41.01
CA LYS A 33 -9.97 34.05 -41.30
C LYS A 33 -8.72 34.31 -40.46
N ARG A 34 -8.34 35.59 -40.28
CA ARG A 34 -7.23 36.00 -39.39
C ARG A 34 -7.56 35.73 -37.92
N ARG A 35 -8.81 35.96 -37.48
CA ARG A 35 -9.28 35.71 -36.11
C ARG A 35 -9.39 34.22 -35.77
N THR A 36 -9.79 33.37 -36.72
CA THR A 36 -9.80 31.91 -36.52
C THR A 36 -8.39 31.32 -36.54
N SER A 37 -7.49 31.86 -37.39
CA SER A 37 -6.07 31.50 -37.42
C SER A 37 -5.38 31.79 -36.08
N SER A 38 -5.61 32.99 -35.52
CA SER A 38 -5.03 33.36 -34.24
C SER A 38 -5.63 32.56 -33.08
N ALA A 39 -6.94 32.31 -33.07
CA ALA A 39 -7.58 31.48 -32.06
C ALA A 39 -7.09 30.02 -32.08
N LEU A 40 -6.87 29.45 -33.27
CA LEU A 40 -6.31 28.10 -33.41
C LEU A 40 -4.85 28.04 -32.95
N GLN A 41 -4.03 29.05 -33.30
CA GLN A 41 -2.66 29.16 -32.80
C GLN A 41 -2.62 29.27 -31.28
N TRP A 42 -3.42 30.16 -30.68
CA TRP A 42 -3.56 30.27 -29.23
C TRP A 42 -4.04 28.97 -28.60
N GLY A 43 -4.99 28.28 -29.21
CA GLY A 43 -5.45 26.95 -28.77
C GLY A 43 -4.33 25.91 -28.77
N LEU A 44 -3.50 25.87 -29.82
CA LEU A 44 -2.33 24.98 -29.90
C LEU A 44 -1.24 25.34 -28.88
N TYR A 45 -1.01 26.64 -28.63
CA TYR A 45 -0.06 27.08 -27.59
C TYR A 45 -0.54 26.71 -26.19
N VAL A 46 -1.82 26.94 -25.87
CA VAL A 46 -2.40 26.56 -24.58
C VAL A 46 -2.40 25.05 -24.42
N PHE A 47 -2.77 24.29 -25.46
CA PHE A 47 -2.71 22.83 -25.45
C PHE A 47 -1.29 22.32 -25.24
N GLY A 48 -0.30 22.89 -25.94
CA GLY A 48 1.11 22.56 -25.76
C GLY A 48 1.61 22.87 -24.35
N LEU A 49 1.24 24.01 -23.77
CA LEU A 49 1.56 24.38 -22.39
C LEU A 49 0.92 23.41 -21.37
N VAL A 50 -0.34 23.06 -21.55
CA VAL A 50 -1.04 22.10 -20.68
C VAL A 50 -0.40 20.73 -20.78
N LEU A 51 -0.04 20.28 -22.00
CA LEU A 51 0.63 19.01 -22.22
C LEU A 51 2.02 18.98 -21.57
N THR A 52 2.81 20.05 -21.69
CA THR A 52 4.14 20.09 -21.07
C THR A 52 4.05 20.09 -19.55
N VAL A 53 3.12 20.84 -18.96
CA VAL A 53 2.86 20.82 -17.51
C VAL A 53 2.40 19.43 -17.05
N ALA A 54 1.52 18.78 -17.80
CA ALA A 54 1.06 17.43 -17.48
C ALA A 54 2.20 16.40 -17.55
N VAL A 55 3.04 16.45 -18.58
CA VAL A 55 4.19 15.56 -18.74
C VAL A 55 5.23 15.80 -17.65
N THR A 56 5.55 17.05 -17.31
CA THR A 56 6.52 17.34 -16.23
C THR A 56 6.00 16.92 -14.87
N ALA A 57 4.70 17.07 -14.59
CA ALA A 57 4.08 16.56 -13.38
C ALA A 57 4.11 15.02 -13.32
N PHE A 58 3.78 14.34 -14.43
CA PHE A 58 3.83 12.89 -14.52
C PHE A 58 5.27 12.35 -14.35
N VAL A 59 6.25 12.96 -15.02
CA VAL A 59 7.66 12.56 -14.88
C VAL A 59 8.17 12.81 -13.47
N SER A 60 7.84 13.96 -12.87
CA SER A 60 8.23 14.28 -11.49
C SER A 60 7.64 13.31 -10.47
N THR A 61 6.36 12.94 -10.64
CA THR A 61 5.70 11.96 -9.75
C THR A 61 6.25 10.56 -9.95
N ALA A 62 6.51 10.13 -11.19
CA ALA A 62 7.16 8.85 -11.48
C ALA A 62 8.57 8.76 -10.90
N ILE A 63 9.37 9.83 -11.03
CA ILE A 63 10.70 9.93 -10.43
C ILE A 63 10.61 9.87 -8.90
N ALA A 64 9.69 10.64 -8.28
CA ALA A 64 9.49 10.60 -6.83
C ALA A 64 9.09 9.20 -6.34
N GLN A 65 8.18 8.53 -7.06
CA GLN A 65 7.76 7.17 -6.73
C GLN A 65 8.91 6.16 -6.88
N GLN A 66 9.73 6.27 -7.94
CA GLN A 66 10.91 5.42 -8.10
C GLN A 66 11.96 5.68 -7.02
N HIS A 67 12.15 6.93 -6.60
CA HIS A 67 13.02 7.24 -5.47
C HIS A 67 12.49 6.62 -4.18
N LEU A 68 11.19 6.73 -3.87
CA LEU A 68 10.59 6.12 -2.70
C LEU A 68 10.77 4.60 -2.67
N ILE A 69 10.64 3.92 -3.82
CA ILE A 69 10.87 2.47 -3.93
C ILE A 69 12.34 2.13 -3.69
N ARG A 70 13.29 2.90 -4.26
CA ARG A 70 14.74 2.68 -4.05
C ARG A 70 15.23 3.04 -2.65
N THR A 71 14.56 3.97 -1.97
CA THR A 71 14.90 4.36 -0.60
C THR A 71 14.06 3.61 0.43
N ALA A 72 13.27 2.61 0.01
CA ALA A 72 12.55 1.75 0.94
C ALA A 72 13.59 1.12 1.89
N PRO A 73 13.43 1.29 3.22
CA PRO A 73 14.37 0.71 4.18
C PRO A 73 14.53 -0.79 3.94
N GLY A 74 15.78 -1.25 3.81
CA GLY A 74 16.08 -2.66 3.56
C GLY A 74 16.13 -3.12 2.11
N ASP A 75 16.12 -2.20 1.12
CA ASP A 75 16.36 -2.55 -0.28
C ASP A 75 17.67 -3.37 -0.40
N GLY A 76 17.57 -4.57 -0.97
CA GLY A 76 18.67 -5.56 -1.09
C GLY A 76 18.72 -6.66 -0.03
N LEU A 77 18.16 -6.46 1.18
CA LEU A 77 18.14 -7.46 2.25
C LEU A 77 17.02 -8.49 2.08
N ASP A 78 15.83 -8.07 1.61
CA ASP A 78 14.68 -8.94 1.33
C ASP A 78 14.55 -9.30 -0.16
N SER A 79 14.90 -8.38 -1.06
CA SER A 79 14.64 -8.52 -2.50
C SER A 79 15.34 -9.72 -3.17
N ASN A 80 16.39 -10.27 -2.56
CA ASN A 80 17.15 -11.42 -3.08
C ASN A 80 16.78 -12.77 -2.46
N MET A 81 15.74 -12.86 -1.62
CA MET A 81 15.38 -14.13 -0.98
C MET A 81 14.88 -15.17 -2.00
N PRO A 82 15.46 -16.38 -2.06
CA PRO A 82 15.02 -17.44 -2.97
C PRO A 82 13.53 -17.76 -2.80
N THR A 83 12.86 -18.02 -3.91
CA THR A 83 11.48 -18.51 -3.92
C THR A 83 11.41 -19.99 -4.24
N GLU A 84 10.32 -20.64 -3.84
CA GLU A 84 10.00 -22.02 -4.17
C GLU A 84 8.50 -22.14 -4.46
N VAL A 85 8.13 -23.10 -5.29
CA VAL A 85 6.72 -23.46 -5.49
C VAL A 85 6.37 -24.55 -4.49
N ARG A 86 5.27 -24.37 -3.75
CA ARG A 86 4.83 -25.30 -2.72
C ARG A 86 3.32 -25.52 -2.79
N ILE A 87 2.89 -26.76 -2.59
CA ILE A 87 1.48 -27.09 -2.38
C ILE A 87 1.16 -26.93 -0.90
N ILE A 88 0.17 -26.10 -0.56
CA ILE A 88 -0.34 -26.04 0.81
C ILE A 88 -1.23 -27.27 1.04
N SER A 89 -0.90 -28.06 2.07
CA SER A 89 -1.53 -29.35 2.34
C SER A 89 -2.11 -29.39 3.74
N LYS A 90 -3.18 -30.18 3.92
CA LYS A 90 -3.76 -30.46 5.25
C LYS A 90 -2.71 -31.17 6.11
N THR A 91 -2.37 -30.60 7.26
CA THR A 91 -1.48 -31.25 8.24
C THR A 91 -2.31 -32.13 9.18
N PRO A 92 -1.93 -33.40 9.39
CA PRO A 92 -2.59 -34.27 10.37
C PRO A 92 -2.58 -33.68 11.79
N PRO A 93 -3.68 -33.78 12.57
CA PRO A 93 -3.77 -33.18 13.90
C PRO A 93 -2.65 -33.59 14.87
N ASP A 94 -2.18 -34.84 14.82
CA ASP A 94 -1.11 -35.36 15.66
C ASP A 94 0.28 -34.78 15.35
N GLN A 95 0.45 -34.27 14.12
CA GLN A 95 1.66 -33.59 13.67
C GLN A 95 1.59 -32.08 13.86
N MET A 96 0.38 -31.52 13.83
CA MET A 96 0.16 -30.07 13.89
C MET A 96 0.81 -29.44 15.13
N GLU A 97 0.62 -30.00 16.33
CA GLU A 97 1.20 -29.47 17.57
C GLU A 97 2.73 -29.42 17.50
N LYS A 98 3.35 -30.51 17.02
CA LYS A 98 4.81 -30.59 16.87
C LYS A 98 5.33 -29.55 15.88
N ILE A 99 4.57 -29.23 14.84
CA ILE A 99 4.96 -28.18 13.90
C ILE A 99 4.97 -26.83 14.63
N TRP A 100 3.91 -26.49 15.37
CA TRP A 100 3.83 -25.24 16.13
C TRP A 100 5.01 -25.05 17.09
N ASP A 101 5.44 -26.11 17.77
CA ASP A 101 6.63 -26.10 18.64
C ASP A 101 7.94 -25.74 17.89
N THR A 102 7.98 -25.94 16.57
CA THR A 102 9.16 -25.67 15.73
C THR A 102 9.11 -24.33 15.00
N LEU A 103 7.98 -23.62 15.01
CA LEU A 103 7.81 -22.43 14.18
C LEU A 103 8.49 -21.19 14.76
N ILE A 104 8.41 -21.00 16.08
CA ILE A 104 9.01 -19.84 16.78
C ILE A 104 9.50 -20.24 18.18
N THR A 105 10.80 -20.11 18.43
CA THR A 105 11.33 -19.97 19.80
C THR A 105 11.45 -18.48 20.18
N ARG A 106 11.55 -18.18 21.48
CA ARG A 106 11.59 -16.81 22.07
C ARG A 106 12.59 -15.83 21.41
N GLU A 107 13.59 -16.35 20.69
CA GLU A 107 14.69 -15.60 20.07
C GLU A 107 14.62 -15.56 18.53
N GLN A 108 13.65 -16.26 17.92
CA GLN A 108 13.60 -16.44 16.49
C GLN A 108 12.94 -15.24 15.81
N GLY A 109 13.65 -14.68 14.83
CA GLY A 109 13.18 -13.53 14.07
C GLY A 109 13.72 -12.18 14.52
N LEU A 110 14.44 -12.10 15.64
CA LEU A 110 15.23 -10.91 15.94
C LEU A 110 16.57 -10.98 15.20
N VAL A 111 16.93 -9.87 14.55
CA VAL A 111 18.17 -9.74 13.80
C VAL A 111 18.87 -8.44 14.15
N TRP A 112 20.18 -8.48 14.35
CA TRP A 112 20.98 -7.27 14.29
C TRP A 112 21.22 -6.85 12.83
N ILE A 113 21.27 -5.55 12.60
CA ILE A 113 21.66 -4.96 11.31
C ILE A 113 22.80 -4.00 11.61
N ASP A 114 23.95 -4.26 11.00
CA ASP A 114 25.10 -3.36 11.06
C ASP A 114 24.80 -2.12 10.22
N ASN A 115 25.23 -0.94 10.70
CA ASN A 115 25.02 0.35 10.03
C ASN A 115 23.59 0.53 9.46
N PRO A 116 22.53 0.48 10.29
CA PRO A 116 21.15 0.48 9.79
C PRO A 116 20.81 1.73 8.94
N GLU A 117 21.48 2.86 9.20
CA GLU A 117 21.34 4.09 8.42
C GLU A 117 21.78 3.91 6.95
N GLU A 118 22.79 3.08 6.67
CA GLU A 118 23.23 2.75 5.30
C GLU A 118 22.16 1.95 4.54
N HIS A 119 21.29 1.26 5.27
CA HIS A 119 20.15 0.50 4.74
C HIS A 119 18.82 1.29 4.81
N GLY A 120 18.86 2.57 5.18
CA GLY A 120 17.68 3.41 5.32
C GLY A 120 16.79 3.06 6.52
N PHE A 121 17.24 2.20 7.44
CA PHE A 121 16.47 1.86 8.64
C PHE A 121 16.62 2.95 9.72
N PRO A 122 15.51 3.31 10.42
CA PRO A 122 15.60 4.08 11.65
C PRO A 122 16.31 3.25 12.76
N PRO A 123 16.70 3.87 13.89
CA PRO A 123 17.26 3.14 15.02
C PRO A 123 16.36 1.99 15.47
N GLY A 124 16.98 0.85 15.79
CA GLY A 124 16.31 -0.36 16.22
C GLY A 124 16.15 -0.42 17.74
N LEU A 125 15.76 -1.58 18.24
CA LEU A 125 15.76 -1.84 19.69
C LEU A 125 17.20 -1.87 20.20
N PRO A 126 17.52 -1.12 21.27
CA PRO A 126 18.87 -1.08 21.81
C PRO A 126 19.22 -2.44 22.43
N ASN A 127 20.38 -2.97 22.07
CA ASN A 127 20.88 -4.25 22.57
C ASN A 127 22.39 -4.22 22.86
N GLY A 128 22.84 -5.07 23.79
CA GLY A 128 24.23 -5.18 24.23
C GLY A 128 24.71 -4.07 25.19
N PRO A 129 25.97 -4.13 25.68
CA PRO A 129 26.51 -3.13 26.60
C PRO A 129 26.47 -1.72 26.00
N GLY A 130 25.81 -0.78 26.69
CA GLY A 130 25.68 0.60 26.24
C GLY A 130 24.71 0.83 25.07
N GLY A 131 23.85 -0.13 24.72
CA GLY A 131 22.83 0.02 23.67
C GLY A 131 23.39 0.20 22.26
N GLN A 132 24.64 -0.21 22.03
CA GLN A 132 25.37 0.07 20.79
C GLN A 132 24.93 -0.77 19.59
N ARG A 133 24.05 -1.76 19.79
CA ARG A 133 23.55 -2.62 18.70
C ARG A 133 22.05 -2.40 18.50
N ASN A 134 21.66 -2.20 17.25
CA ASN A 134 20.27 -2.07 16.84
C ASN A 134 19.71 -3.45 16.46
N VAL A 135 18.66 -3.88 17.16
CA VAL A 135 17.94 -5.12 16.88
C VAL A 135 16.60 -4.82 16.23
N TYR A 136 16.27 -5.61 15.22
CA TYR A 136 15.05 -5.51 14.43
C TYR A 136 14.31 -6.84 14.44
N GLY A 137 12.98 -6.79 14.33
CA GLY A 137 12.15 -7.98 14.17
C GLY A 137 11.84 -8.24 12.70
N LEU A 138 11.97 -9.49 12.26
CA LEU A 138 11.50 -9.95 10.95
C LEU A 138 9.98 -10.08 10.97
N SER A 139 9.31 -9.49 9.98
CA SER A 139 7.85 -9.54 9.84
C SER A 139 7.31 -10.97 9.81
N TYR A 140 8.00 -11.90 9.12
CA TYR A 140 7.65 -13.33 9.11
C TYR A 140 7.51 -13.92 10.53
N ALA A 141 8.47 -13.64 11.43
CA ALA A 141 8.43 -14.14 12.78
C ALA A 141 7.39 -13.43 13.64
N HIS A 142 7.20 -12.13 13.45
CA HIS A 142 6.19 -11.37 14.19
C HIS A 142 4.77 -11.83 13.82
N GLN A 143 4.48 -12.04 12.54
CA GLN A 143 3.19 -12.57 12.07
C GLN A 143 2.91 -13.95 12.68
N LEU A 144 3.89 -14.86 12.65
CA LEU A 144 3.73 -16.17 13.30
C LEU A 144 3.55 -16.05 14.82
N HIS A 145 4.18 -15.08 15.49
CA HIS A 145 4.06 -14.86 16.93
C HIS A 145 2.64 -14.39 17.28
N CYS A 146 2.11 -13.45 16.52
CA CYS A 146 0.72 -13.01 16.61
C CYS A 146 -0.25 -14.18 16.43
N LEU A 147 -0.04 -15.01 15.40
CA LEU A 147 -0.88 -16.18 15.13
C LEU A 147 -0.82 -17.22 16.26
N MET A 148 0.38 -17.46 16.82
CA MET A 148 0.55 -18.34 17.98
C MET A 148 -0.20 -17.84 19.21
N MET A 149 -0.16 -16.54 19.50
CA MET A 149 -0.90 -15.98 20.64
C MET A 149 -2.41 -16.13 20.48
N ILE A 150 -2.94 -15.85 19.28
CA ILE A 150 -4.37 -16.03 18.97
C ILE A 150 -4.75 -17.50 19.12
N ARG A 151 -3.93 -18.42 18.59
CA ARG A 151 -4.12 -19.86 18.73
C ARG A 151 -4.18 -20.29 20.20
N ASN A 152 -3.23 -19.83 21.01
CA ASN A 152 -3.14 -20.20 22.43
C ASN A 152 -4.35 -19.68 23.21
N GLU A 153 -4.81 -18.46 22.92
CA GLU A 153 -6.02 -17.92 23.52
C GLU A 153 -7.26 -18.72 23.09
N TYR A 154 -7.39 -19.09 21.82
CA TYR A 154 -8.47 -19.95 21.35
C TYR A 154 -8.51 -21.28 22.11
N HIS A 155 -7.37 -21.95 22.29
CA HIS A 155 -7.31 -23.19 23.08
C HIS A 155 -7.57 -22.98 24.58
N ALA A 156 -7.20 -21.82 25.14
CA ALA A 156 -7.54 -21.47 26.51
C ALA A 156 -9.06 -21.26 26.68
N LEU A 157 -9.72 -20.62 25.72
CA LEU A 157 -11.17 -20.45 25.68
C LEU A 157 -11.89 -21.82 25.64
N GLN A 158 -11.46 -22.72 24.77
CA GLN A 158 -12.04 -24.08 24.65
C GLN A 158 -11.93 -24.88 25.95
N ARG A 159 -10.87 -24.65 26.75
CA ARG A 159 -10.66 -25.31 28.03
C ARG A 159 -11.23 -24.56 29.23
N ASN A 160 -11.91 -23.43 29.00
CA ASN A 160 -12.38 -22.51 30.05
C ASN A 160 -11.24 -22.01 30.98
N GLU A 161 -10.04 -21.85 30.41
CA GLU A 161 -8.82 -21.36 31.09
C GLU A 161 -8.49 -19.91 30.69
N SER A 162 -9.23 -19.34 29.73
CA SER A 162 -9.02 -17.95 29.30
C SER A 162 -9.24 -16.99 30.47
N LYS A 163 -8.29 -16.08 30.63
CA LYS A 163 -8.39 -14.96 31.58
C LYS A 163 -9.03 -13.72 30.95
N GLN A 164 -9.40 -13.77 29.68
CA GLN A 164 -9.94 -12.63 28.92
C GLN A 164 -11.47 -12.57 28.97
N ILE A 165 -12.15 -13.69 29.28
CA ILE A 165 -13.59 -13.69 29.50
C ILE A 165 -13.86 -13.03 30.86
N LEU A 166 -14.75 -12.03 30.85
CA LEU A 166 -15.35 -11.43 32.04
C LEU A 166 -15.78 -12.54 33.00
N GLY A 167 -15.40 -12.44 34.28
CA GLY A 167 -15.75 -13.46 35.27
C GLY A 167 -17.25 -13.79 35.27
N PRO A 168 -17.65 -14.95 35.81
CA PRO A 168 -19.04 -15.45 35.82
C PRO A 168 -20.08 -14.45 36.37
N ASP A 169 -19.63 -13.39 37.04
CA ASP A 169 -20.44 -12.41 37.76
C ASP A 169 -20.62 -11.09 36.98
N GLY A 170 -20.04 -10.96 35.79
CA GLY A 170 -20.12 -9.74 34.97
C GLY A 170 -19.39 -8.52 35.55
N GLU A 171 -18.74 -8.64 36.70
CA GLU A 171 -17.89 -7.58 37.26
C GLU A 171 -16.53 -7.54 36.55
N ALA A 172 -16.41 -6.57 35.65
CA ALA A 172 -15.19 -6.20 34.97
C ALA A 172 -14.18 -5.54 35.94
N SER A 173 -13.57 -6.31 36.85
CA SER A 173 -12.23 -5.95 37.33
C SER A 173 -11.20 -6.57 36.41
N LEU A 174 -11.17 -6.11 35.15
CA LEU A 174 -10.04 -6.41 34.28
C LEU A 174 -8.80 -5.78 34.90
N ASP A 175 -7.99 -6.60 35.57
CA ASP A 175 -6.68 -6.20 36.03
C ASP A 175 -5.84 -5.69 34.83
N THR A 176 -4.82 -4.89 35.13
CA THR A 176 -3.96 -4.27 34.11
C THR A 176 -3.34 -5.29 33.14
N MET A 177 -3.04 -6.51 33.60
CA MET A 177 -2.45 -7.56 32.77
C MET A 177 -3.48 -8.12 31.78
N THR A 178 -4.72 -8.32 32.23
CA THR A 178 -5.80 -8.77 31.37
C THR A 178 -6.13 -7.73 30.30
N LYS A 179 -6.18 -6.43 30.65
CA LYS A 179 -6.34 -5.35 29.65
C LYS A 179 -5.20 -5.33 28.63
N ARG A 180 -3.95 -5.50 29.10
CA ARG A 180 -2.78 -5.56 28.22
C ARG A 180 -2.87 -6.72 27.24
N ARG A 181 -3.31 -7.91 27.69
CA ARG A 181 -3.48 -9.09 26.83
C ARG A 181 -4.53 -8.89 25.75
N ILE A 182 -5.70 -8.34 26.10
CA ILE A 182 -6.76 -8.05 25.13
C ILE A 182 -6.28 -7.07 24.07
N HIS A 183 -5.72 -5.93 24.50
CA HIS A 183 -5.15 -4.96 23.57
C HIS A 183 -4.04 -5.59 22.71
N HIS A 184 -3.27 -6.53 23.26
CA HIS A 184 -2.23 -7.23 22.51
C HIS A 184 -2.83 -8.10 21.40
N ILE A 185 -3.90 -8.85 21.67
CA ILE A 185 -4.59 -9.66 20.66
C ILE A 185 -5.29 -8.80 19.61
N GLU A 186 -5.90 -7.68 20.01
CA GLU A 186 -6.54 -6.76 19.08
C GLU A 186 -5.56 -6.19 18.04
N HIS A 187 -4.36 -5.75 18.47
CA HIS A 187 -3.35 -5.32 17.50
C HIS A 187 -2.85 -6.48 16.64
N CYS A 188 -2.75 -7.70 17.18
CA CYS A 188 -2.34 -8.86 16.41
C CYS A 188 -3.28 -9.13 15.24
N PHE A 189 -4.60 -9.01 15.46
CA PHE A 189 -5.58 -9.14 14.38
C PHE A 189 -5.38 -8.06 13.31
N ASP A 190 -5.23 -6.80 13.70
CA ASP A 190 -5.06 -5.72 12.74
C ASP A 190 -3.72 -5.83 11.98
N TYR A 191 -2.62 -6.17 12.66
CA TYR A 191 -1.32 -6.38 12.04
C TYR A 191 -1.33 -7.54 11.04
N LEU A 192 -1.96 -8.67 11.39
CA LEU A 192 -2.11 -9.81 10.48
C LEU A 192 -2.97 -9.46 9.26
N ARG A 193 -4.10 -8.77 9.47
CA ARG A 193 -4.95 -8.28 8.37
C ARG A 193 -4.15 -7.39 7.41
N GLN A 194 -3.45 -6.39 7.93
CA GLN A 194 -2.62 -5.51 7.11
C GLN A 194 -1.49 -6.25 6.39
N SER A 195 -0.90 -7.27 7.03
CA SER A 195 0.14 -8.09 6.43
C SER A 195 -0.40 -8.93 5.26
N VAL A 196 -1.59 -9.51 5.40
CA VAL A 196 -2.28 -10.25 4.32
C VAL A 196 -2.61 -9.31 3.16
N GLU A 197 -3.16 -8.14 3.44
CA GLU A 197 -3.45 -7.11 2.41
C GLU A 197 -2.17 -6.61 1.72
N CYS A 198 -1.06 -6.49 2.46
CA CYS A 198 0.21 -6.05 1.91
C CYS A 198 0.79 -7.05 0.89
N VAL A 199 0.72 -8.36 1.18
CA VAL A 199 1.20 -9.39 0.27
C VAL A 199 0.19 -9.69 -0.84
N SER A 200 -1.11 -9.63 -0.53
CA SER A 200 -2.23 -9.87 -1.45
C SER A 200 -1.99 -11.06 -2.39
N ASP A 201 -1.93 -12.27 -1.83
CA ASP A 201 -1.74 -13.49 -2.62
C ASP A 201 -2.90 -13.66 -3.62
N MET A 202 -2.58 -13.53 -4.91
CA MET A 202 -3.53 -13.62 -6.03
C MET A 202 -3.64 -15.04 -6.61
N THR A 203 -3.13 -16.06 -5.89
CA THR A 203 -3.27 -17.46 -6.29
C THR A 203 -4.76 -17.82 -6.44
N ILE A 204 -5.13 -18.37 -7.60
CA ILE A 204 -6.53 -18.74 -7.88
C ILE A 204 -6.78 -20.13 -7.30
N GLU A 205 -7.66 -20.20 -6.30
CA GLU A 205 -8.10 -21.44 -5.69
C GLU A 205 -9.32 -22.03 -6.42
N TRP A 206 -9.38 -23.36 -6.52
CA TRP A 206 -10.51 -24.08 -7.14
C TRP A 206 -11.34 -24.83 -6.09
N ALA A 207 -12.50 -25.33 -6.50
CA ALA A 207 -13.39 -26.09 -5.63
C ALA A 207 -12.72 -27.38 -5.13
N ASP A 208 -12.81 -27.65 -3.82
CA ASP A 208 -12.38 -28.93 -3.26
C ASP A 208 -13.24 -30.05 -3.86
N PRO A 209 -12.65 -31.13 -4.40
CA PRO A 209 -13.40 -32.29 -4.88
C PRO A 209 -14.12 -33.06 -3.77
N GLU A 210 -13.69 -32.93 -2.51
CA GLU A 210 -14.34 -33.55 -1.36
C GLU A 210 -15.54 -32.68 -0.89
N PRO A 211 -16.61 -33.28 -0.35
CA PRO A 211 -17.67 -32.51 0.32
C PRO A 211 -17.16 -31.92 1.64
N ASP A 212 -17.70 -30.75 2.03
CA ASP A 212 -17.42 -30.17 3.35
C ASP A 212 -18.10 -30.96 4.49
N GLU A 213 -17.93 -30.50 5.74
CA GLU A 213 -18.54 -31.11 6.92
C GLU A 213 -20.08 -31.16 6.88
N LEU A 214 -20.70 -30.35 6.02
CA LEU A 214 -22.14 -30.25 5.82
C LEU A 214 -22.61 -31.00 4.55
N GLY A 215 -21.70 -31.62 3.80
CA GLY A 215 -22.00 -32.36 2.58
C GLY A 215 -22.00 -31.51 1.29
N ASN A 216 -21.55 -30.26 1.33
CA ASN A 216 -21.53 -29.39 0.14
C ASN A 216 -20.33 -29.70 -0.76
N LEU A 217 -20.63 -29.99 -2.03
CA LEU A 217 -19.62 -30.26 -3.08
C LEU A 217 -19.04 -28.99 -3.73
N TYR A 218 -19.53 -27.80 -3.36
CA TYR A 218 -19.08 -26.53 -3.92
C TYR A 218 -18.49 -25.63 -2.85
N HIS A 219 -17.31 -25.99 -2.35
CA HIS A 219 -16.58 -25.19 -1.38
C HIS A 219 -15.12 -25.01 -1.79
N ILE A 220 -14.50 -23.93 -1.33
CA ILE A 220 -13.08 -23.61 -1.57
C ILE A 220 -12.40 -23.57 -0.20
N ASN A 221 -11.30 -24.30 -0.03
CA ASN A 221 -10.54 -24.34 1.22
C ASN A 221 -9.04 -24.08 1.07
N GLY A 222 -8.58 -23.78 -0.15
CA GLY A 222 -7.20 -23.44 -0.48
C GLY A 222 -6.17 -24.58 -0.45
N TYR A 223 -6.52 -25.78 0.02
CA TYR A 223 -5.58 -26.91 0.03
C TYR A 223 -5.39 -27.53 -1.35
N GLY A 224 -4.22 -28.12 -1.58
CA GLY A 224 -3.88 -28.74 -2.87
C GLY A 224 -3.52 -27.74 -3.97
N VAL A 225 -3.54 -26.44 -3.66
CA VAL A 225 -3.21 -25.36 -4.58
C VAL A 225 -1.71 -25.04 -4.51
N LEU A 226 -1.13 -24.70 -5.66
CA LEU A 226 0.28 -24.31 -5.79
C LEU A 226 0.44 -22.82 -5.49
N HIS A 227 1.31 -22.49 -4.53
CA HIS A 227 1.69 -21.12 -4.21
C HIS A 227 3.16 -20.88 -4.54
N GLN A 228 3.51 -19.64 -4.89
CA GLN A 228 4.90 -19.19 -4.96
C GLN A 228 5.29 -18.57 -3.61
N CYS A 229 6.13 -19.27 -2.86
CA CYS A 229 6.53 -18.88 -1.51
C CYS A 229 8.00 -18.44 -1.47
N ARG A 230 8.39 -17.70 -0.44
CA ARG A 230 9.81 -17.58 -0.06
C ARG A 230 10.28 -18.92 0.51
N LYS A 231 11.51 -19.33 0.18
CA LYS A 231 12.10 -20.57 0.71
C LYS A 231 12.32 -20.41 2.22
N ARG A 232 11.53 -21.14 3.02
CA ARG A 232 11.53 -21.03 4.50
C ARG A 232 12.91 -21.20 5.11
N GLU A 233 13.67 -22.18 4.62
CA GLU A 233 15.04 -22.45 5.07
C GLU A 233 15.96 -21.23 4.91
N SER A 234 15.83 -20.48 3.81
CA SER A 234 16.62 -19.28 3.55
C SER A 234 16.32 -18.17 4.57
N VAL A 235 15.04 -17.99 4.93
CA VAL A 235 14.62 -17.02 5.96
C VAL A 235 15.18 -17.42 7.33
N ILE A 236 15.10 -18.70 7.69
CA ILE A 236 15.64 -19.21 8.95
C ILE A 236 17.15 -19.02 9.02
N ASN A 237 17.88 -19.38 7.96
CA ASN A 237 19.33 -19.23 7.90
C ASN A 237 19.76 -17.76 7.98
N PHE A 238 19.02 -16.87 7.31
CA PHE A 238 19.25 -15.43 7.40
C PHE A 238 19.09 -14.91 8.83
N SER A 239 18.01 -15.30 9.52
CA SER A 239 17.77 -14.93 10.91
C SER A 239 18.84 -15.48 11.85
N ALA A 240 19.20 -16.76 11.69
CA ALA A 240 20.18 -17.43 12.53
C ALA A 240 21.58 -16.79 12.42
N ALA A 241 22.00 -16.42 11.21
CA ALA A 241 23.28 -15.73 10.97
C ALA A 241 23.36 -14.34 11.62
N ARG A 242 22.20 -13.76 11.99
CA ARG A 242 22.07 -12.40 12.53
C ARG A 242 21.45 -12.37 13.92
N ARG A 243 21.38 -13.52 14.60
CA ARG A 243 20.73 -13.61 15.90
C ARG A 243 21.48 -12.76 16.92
N PRO A 244 20.81 -11.81 17.61
CA PRO A 244 21.45 -11.09 18.71
C PRO A 244 21.80 -12.05 19.85
N PRO A 245 22.89 -11.80 20.60
CA PRO A 245 23.15 -12.55 21.83
C PRO A 245 21.99 -12.37 22.81
N LEU A 246 21.68 -13.43 23.55
CA LEU A 246 20.72 -13.40 24.64
C LEU A 246 21.13 -12.33 25.65
N VAL A 247 20.43 -11.19 25.65
CA VAL A 247 20.46 -10.28 26.78
C VAL A 247 19.44 -10.80 27.76
N ALA A 248 19.91 -11.21 28.93
CA ALA A 248 19.06 -11.48 30.07
C ALA A 248 18.28 -10.19 30.37
N HIS A 249 17.02 -10.14 29.98
CA HIS A 249 16.12 -9.13 30.49
C HIS A 249 15.99 -9.36 32.00
N PRO A 250 16.18 -8.34 32.84
CA PRO A 250 15.75 -8.42 34.24
C PRO A 250 14.27 -8.80 34.21
N GLU A 251 13.95 -9.91 34.87
CA GLU A 251 12.66 -10.60 34.92
C GLU A 251 11.44 -9.67 34.75
N GLU A 252 10.82 -9.68 33.56
CA GLU A 252 9.37 -9.56 33.52
C GLU A 252 8.83 -10.93 33.90
N GLY A 253 8.49 -11.06 35.18
CA GLY A 253 7.92 -12.21 35.90
C GLY A 253 7.63 -13.45 35.05
N GLY A 254 8.47 -14.47 35.26
CA GLY A 254 8.26 -15.81 34.72
C GLY A 254 6.85 -16.30 35.03
N ILE A 255 6.14 -16.68 33.97
CA ILE A 255 5.15 -17.75 34.05
C ILE A 255 5.94 -19.02 33.77
N ASP A 256 6.65 -19.49 34.80
CA ASP A 256 7.20 -20.83 34.82
C ASP A 256 6.03 -21.81 34.90
N GLY A 257 6.14 -22.86 34.09
CA GLY A 257 5.24 -23.99 34.12
C GLY A 257 5.24 -24.65 35.50
N GLN A 258 4.04 -24.77 36.05
CA GLN A 258 3.57 -25.89 36.85
C GLN A 258 2.09 -26.10 36.54
#